data_AF-A0AAD8VPW6-F1
#
_entry.id   AF-A0AAD8VPW6-F1
#
_cell.length_a   1.000
_cell.length_b   1.000
_cell.length_c   1.000
_cell.angle_alpha   90.00
_cell.angle_beta   90.00
_cell.angle_gamma   90.00
#
_symmetry.space_group_name_H-M   'P 1'
#
loop_
_entity.id
_entity.type
_entity.pdbx_description
1 polymer ?
#
loop_
_entity_poly.entity_id
_entity_poly.type
_entity_poly.pdbx_seq_one_letter_code
_entity_poly.pdbx_strand_id
1 'polypeptide(L)'
;MIAIPKASLEALKTQLAALQGEKEQLIRDHREALNAQELVSRGLKDQLIQLGLKHNEEMKAAKAAAKEAKRRPDCQQLHRGLFPDSQPHAQKKVVERRVQQAFKNPDAPWDPYDHLVALFARVAHMRAVDRNLADLPDVAIHLFKVLWPGEEVPASLTLTSECLKGAGRRIREWQCSAARAGADAALRVACSWYPDLDLDALHGVRENSPTDTDPVLTAKRQDCAYRIAEYASVRTFVPPPSNVKDYLTDEEEEGEDEEDEDAGEGDAVPEALEAGSAPPEAPAA
;
A
#
# COMPACT_ATOMS: atom_id res chain seq x y z
N MET A 1 104.96 -42.16 52.32
CA MET A 1 103.93 -41.62 53.24
C MET A 1 103.75 -40.15 52.91
N ILE A 2 102.53 -39.71 52.57
CA ILE A 2 102.18 -38.28 52.46
C ILE A 2 101.16 -38.02 53.57
N ALA A 3 101.55 -37.23 54.58
CA ALA A 3 100.71 -36.95 55.73
C ALA A 3 99.75 -35.80 55.41
N ILE A 4 98.46 -36.09 55.25
CA ILE A 4 97.43 -35.07 55.11
C ILE A 4 97.31 -34.34 56.46
N PRO A 5 97.45 -33.01 56.53
CA PRO A 5 97.39 -32.28 57.79
C PRO A 5 95.99 -32.35 58.40
N LYS A 6 95.89 -32.62 59.72
CA LYS A 6 94.62 -32.80 60.45
C LYS A 6 93.58 -31.69 60.20
N ALA A 7 94.03 -30.44 60.04
CA ALA A 7 93.17 -29.30 59.74
C ALA A 7 92.38 -29.46 58.41
N SER A 8 92.97 -30.11 57.40
CA SER A 8 92.32 -30.38 56.12
C SER A 8 91.22 -31.46 56.24
N LEU A 9 91.39 -32.41 57.17
CA LEU A 9 90.42 -33.48 57.41
C LEU A 9 89.18 -33.00 58.16
N GLU A 10 89.31 -32.06 59.10
CA GLU A 10 88.16 -31.41 59.72
C GLU A 10 87.42 -30.49 58.74
N ALA A 11 88.14 -29.73 57.89
CA ALA A 11 87.51 -28.92 56.85
C ALA A 11 86.67 -29.76 55.87
N LEU A 12 87.16 -30.94 55.46
CA LEU A 12 86.42 -31.87 54.61
C LEU A 12 85.17 -32.45 55.31
N LYS A 13 85.22 -32.72 56.62
CA LYS A 13 84.04 -33.14 57.38
C LYS A 13 82.98 -32.03 57.43
N THR A 14 83.38 -30.78 57.64
CA THR A 14 82.46 -29.64 57.64
C THR A 14 81.81 -29.44 56.27
N GLN A 15 82.58 -29.58 55.18
CA GLN A 15 82.04 -29.52 53.81
C GLN A 15 81.07 -30.67 53.52
N LEU A 16 81.38 -31.89 53.97
CA LEU A 16 80.51 -33.06 53.76
C LEU A 16 79.19 -32.90 54.53
N ALA A 17 79.23 -32.38 55.76
CA ALA A 17 78.03 -32.06 56.54
C ALA A 17 77.17 -30.95 55.89
N ALA A 18 77.81 -29.92 55.32
CA ALA A 18 77.11 -28.87 54.58
C ALA A 18 76.39 -29.43 53.33
N LEU A 19 77.08 -30.26 52.53
CA LEU A 19 76.50 -30.93 51.36
C LEU A 19 75.37 -31.91 51.72
N GLN A 20 75.43 -32.55 52.89
CA GLN A 20 74.32 -33.35 53.41
C GLN A 20 73.10 -32.46 53.76
N GLY A 21 73.32 -31.32 54.42
CA GLY A 21 72.26 -30.35 54.69
C GLY A 21 71.60 -29.79 53.43
N GLU A 22 72.39 -29.41 52.42
CA GLU A 22 71.87 -28.98 51.11
C GLU A 22 71.07 -30.07 50.42
N LYS A 23 71.54 -31.33 50.45
CA LYS A 23 70.80 -32.47 49.89
C LYS A 23 69.45 -32.70 50.59
N GLU A 24 69.42 -32.60 51.91
CA GLU A 24 68.17 -32.74 52.70
C GLU A 24 67.22 -31.56 52.53
N GLN A 25 67.72 -30.36 52.25
CA GLN A 25 66.90 -29.22 51.85
C GLN A 25 66.31 -29.44 50.45
N LEU A 26 67.14 -29.80 49.46
CA LEU A 26 66.71 -30.05 48.08
C LEU A 26 65.63 -31.15 47.98
N ILE A 27 65.72 -32.20 48.82
CA ILE A 27 64.69 -33.26 48.91
C ILE A 27 63.36 -32.72 49.45
N ARG A 28 63.39 -31.79 50.42
CA ARG A 28 62.18 -31.14 50.94
C ARG A 28 61.56 -30.22 49.89
N ASP A 29 62.37 -29.34 49.29
CA ASP A 29 61.92 -28.40 48.25
C ASP A 29 61.32 -29.14 47.05
N HIS A 30 61.92 -30.25 46.62
CA HIS A 30 61.38 -31.10 45.55
C HIS A 30 60.03 -31.73 45.92
N ARG A 31 59.86 -32.18 47.16
CA ARG A 31 58.59 -32.74 47.65
C ARG A 31 57.49 -31.68 47.74
N GLU A 32 57.84 -30.47 48.16
CA GLU A 32 56.92 -29.32 48.17
C GLU A 32 56.50 -28.92 46.75
N ALA A 33 57.44 -28.90 45.80
CA ALA A 33 57.15 -28.67 44.39
C ALA A 33 56.20 -29.71 43.78
N LEU A 34 56.37 -31.01 44.09
CA LEU A 34 55.46 -32.07 43.66
C LEU A 34 54.05 -31.90 44.26
N ASN A 35 53.94 -31.57 45.55
CA ASN A 35 52.65 -31.31 46.20
C ASN A 35 51.94 -30.10 45.57
N ALA A 36 52.68 -29.03 45.26
CA ALA A 36 52.15 -27.85 44.56
C ALA A 36 51.67 -28.19 43.13
N GLN A 37 52.43 -29.03 42.40
CA GLN A 37 52.05 -29.51 41.07
C GLN A 37 50.76 -30.34 41.10
N GLU A 38 50.58 -31.21 42.10
CA GLU A 38 49.33 -31.95 42.28
C GLU A 38 48.14 -31.02 42.54
N LEU A 39 48.30 -29.99 43.37
CA LEU A 39 47.24 -29.03 43.68
C LEU A 39 46.77 -28.29 42.42
N VAL A 40 47.71 -27.80 41.61
CA VAL A 40 47.42 -27.14 40.32
C VAL A 40 46.75 -28.11 39.35
N SER A 41 47.21 -29.37 39.28
CA SER A 41 46.60 -30.40 38.41
C SER A 41 45.14 -30.69 38.78
N ARG A 42 44.80 -30.70 40.08
CA ARG A 42 43.41 -30.88 40.54
C ARG A 42 42.56 -29.66 40.16
N GLY A 43 43.02 -28.44 40.47
CA GLY A 43 42.29 -27.21 40.13
C GLY A 43 41.98 -27.05 38.64
N LEU A 44 42.92 -27.41 37.76
CA LEU A 44 42.70 -27.39 36.31
C LEU A 44 41.68 -28.44 35.84
N LYS A 45 41.63 -29.62 36.46
CA LYS A 45 40.63 -30.66 36.16
C LYS A 45 39.22 -30.19 36.56
N ASP A 46 39.08 -29.58 37.73
CA ASP A 46 37.80 -29.08 38.22
C ASP A 46 37.27 -27.94 37.33
N GLN A 47 38.15 -27.03 36.90
CA GLN A 47 37.81 -25.97 35.93
C GLN A 47 37.34 -26.54 34.58
N LEU A 48 38.01 -27.57 34.07
CA LEU A 48 37.64 -28.22 32.81
C LEU A 48 36.25 -28.88 32.89
N ILE A 49 35.93 -29.53 34.01
CA ILE A 49 34.61 -30.12 34.26
C ILE A 49 33.53 -29.01 34.31
N GLN A 50 33.78 -27.91 35.01
CA GLN A 50 32.83 -26.79 35.09
C GLN A 50 32.56 -26.14 33.72
N LEU A 51 33.60 -25.95 32.89
CA LEU A 51 33.43 -25.43 31.53
C LEU A 51 32.62 -26.38 30.63
N GLY A 52 32.87 -27.69 30.73
CA GLY A 52 32.12 -28.70 30.00
C GLY A 52 30.63 -28.74 30.36
N LEU A 53 30.29 -28.53 31.63
CA LEU A 53 28.90 -28.41 32.10
C LEU A 53 28.22 -27.15 31.56
N LYS A 54 28.85 -25.98 31.68
CA LYS A 54 28.32 -24.71 31.16
C LYS A 54 28.04 -24.77 29.67
N HIS A 55 28.98 -25.28 28.87
CA HIS A 55 28.78 -25.39 27.42
C HIS A 55 27.62 -26.34 27.05
N ASN A 56 27.39 -27.40 27.82
CA ASN A 56 26.25 -28.30 27.63
C ASN A 56 24.91 -27.61 27.95
N GLU A 57 24.88 -26.77 28.99
CA GLU A 57 23.70 -25.95 29.34
C GLU A 57 23.41 -24.88 28.28
N GLU A 58 24.43 -24.16 27.80
CA GLU A 58 24.33 -23.22 26.67
C GLU A 58 23.78 -23.90 25.41
N MET A 59 24.31 -25.08 25.06
CA MET A 59 23.85 -25.86 23.90
C MET A 59 22.42 -26.39 24.05
N LYS A 60 21.94 -26.63 25.29
CA LYS A 60 20.53 -26.94 25.56
C LYS A 60 19.65 -25.69 25.43
N ALA A 61 20.08 -24.54 25.96
CA ALA A 61 19.38 -23.27 25.86
C ALA A 61 19.23 -22.81 24.39
N ALA A 62 20.29 -22.88 23.60
CA ALA A 62 20.27 -22.56 22.17
C ALA A 62 19.30 -23.45 21.38
N LYS A 63 19.25 -24.75 21.70
CA LYS A 63 18.28 -25.69 21.10
C LYS A 63 16.83 -25.39 21.50
N ALA A 64 16.60 -24.95 22.74
CA ALA A 64 15.27 -24.51 23.19
C ALA A 64 14.83 -23.23 22.45
N ALA A 65 15.69 -22.21 22.40
CA ALA A 65 15.43 -20.97 21.67
C ALA A 65 15.16 -21.20 20.17
N ALA A 66 15.91 -22.09 19.51
CA ALA A 66 15.66 -22.45 18.12
C ALA A 66 14.30 -23.15 17.90
N LYS A 67 13.87 -23.98 18.86
CA LYS A 67 12.56 -24.64 18.84
C LYS A 67 11.40 -23.65 19.06
N GLU A 68 11.64 -22.60 19.85
CA GLU A 68 10.67 -21.53 20.10
C GLU A 68 10.59 -20.54 18.93
N ALA A 69 11.72 -20.19 18.30
CA ALA A 69 11.74 -19.39 17.07
C ALA A 69 10.92 -20.05 15.95
N LYS A 70 10.96 -21.38 15.84
CA LYS A 70 10.15 -22.18 14.89
C LYS A 70 8.65 -22.25 15.24
N ARG A 71 8.22 -21.70 16.39
CA ARG A 71 6.81 -21.60 16.81
C ARG A 71 6.20 -20.20 16.60
N ARG A 72 6.99 -19.19 16.21
CA ARG A 72 6.44 -17.90 15.80
C ARG A 72 5.82 -18.02 14.39
N PRO A 73 4.64 -17.44 14.14
CA PRO A 73 3.96 -17.59 12.87
C PRO A 73 4.73 -16.94 11.72
N ASP A 74 4.69 -17.65 10.59
CA ASP A 74 5.40 -17.43 9.34
C ASP A 74 5.69 -15.98 8.93
N CYS A 75 6.91 -15.74 8.43
CA CYS A 75 7.28 -14.53 7.69
C CYS A 75 6.34 -14.22 6.50
N GLN A 76 5.54 -15.20 6.06
CA GLN A 76 4.51 -15.02 5.04
C GLN A 76 3.39 -14.04 5.47
N GLN A 77 3.09 -13.94 6.76
CA GLN A 77 2.02 -13.07 7.27
C GLN A 77 2.40 -11.58 7.18
N LEU A 78 3.68 -11.24 7.45
CA LEU A 78 4.19 -9.86 7.45
C LEU A 78 4.09 -9.16 6.07
N HIS A 79 4.07 -9.91 4.97
CA HIS A 79 4.00 -9.34 3.63
C HIS A 79 2.57 -9.15 3.09
N ARG A 80 1.56 -9.72 3.74
CA ARG A 80 0.18 -9.76 3.20
C ARG A 80 -0.51 -8.40 3.20
N GLY A 81 -0.13 -7.48 4.10
CA GLY A 81 -0.73 -6.14 4.21
C GLY A 81 -0.03 -5.04 3.39
N LEU A 82 1.23 -5.23 2.97
CA LEU A 82 2.01 -4.17 2.32
C LEU A 82 1.85 -4.13 0.79
N PHE A 83 1.59 -5.28 0.15
CA PHE A 83 1.49 -5.40 -1.31
C PHE A 83 0.46 -6.47 -1.72
N PRO A 84 -0.85 -6.15 -1.74
CA PRO A 84 -1.91 -7.13 -1.99
C PRO A 84 -1.73 -7.91 -3.31
N ASP A 85 -1.33 -7.22 -4.39
CA ASP A 85 -1.16 -7.83 -5.73
C ASP A 85 0.14 -8.66 -5.88
N SER A 86 1.11 -8.46 -4.98
CA SER A 86 2.40 -9.18 -5.05
C SER A 86 2.24 -10.69 -4.79
N GLN A 87 1.27 -11.07 -3.97
CA GLN A 87 0.99 -12.46 -3.60
C GLN A 87 0.39 -13.27 -4.77
N PRO A 88 -0.70 -12.85 -5.43
CA PRO A 88 -1.22 -13.55 -6.61
C PRO A 88 -0.22 -13.52 -7.78
N HIS A 89 0.53 -12.42 -7.96
CA HIS A 89 1.59 -12.36 -8.98
C HIS A 89 2.68 -13.44 -8.75
N ALA A 90 3.15 -13.58 -7.51
CA ALA A 90 4.15 -14.58 -7.14
C ALA A 90 3.63 -16.01 -7.28
N GLN A 91 2.37 -16.27 -6.87
CA GLN A 91 1.72 -17.57 -7.05
C GLN A 91 1.60 -17.94 -8.53
N LYS A 92 1.14 -17.02 -9.37
CA LYS A 92 1.07 -17.20 -10.83
C LYS A 92 2.42 -17.58 -11.42
N LYS A 93 3.51 -16.90 -11.03
CA LYS A 93 4.87 -17.20 -11.50
C LYS A 93 5.40 -18.57 -11.05
N VAL A 94 5.05 -19.02 -9.85
CA VAL A 94 5.35 -20.39 -9.39
C VAL A 94 4.59 -21.44 -10.19
N VAL A 95 3.29 -21.21 -10.45
CA VAL A 95 2.46 -22.11 -11.28
C VAL A 95 3.00 -22.18 -12.71
N GLU A 96 3.32 -21.04 -13.34
CA GLU A 96 3.96 -20.99 -14.67
C GLU A 96 5.26 -21.82 -14.71
N ARG A 97 6.13 -21.71 -13.70
CA ARG A 97 7.35 -22.53 -13.58
C ARG A 97 7.07 -24.02 -13.40
N ARG A 98 6.09 -24.39 -12.57
CA ARG A 98 5.69 -25.80 -12.34
C ARG A 98 5.14 -26.43 -13.62
N VAL A 99 4.36 -25.69 -14.41
CA VAL A 99 3.86 -26.12 -15.73
C VAL A 99 5.03 -26.29 -16.72
N GLN A 100 5.96 -25.33 -16.79
CA GLN A 100 7.14 -25.42 -17.66
C GLN A 100 8.05 -26.62 -17.34
N GLN A 101 8.10 -27.06 -16.07
CA GLN A 101 8.88 -28.22 -15.63
C GLN A 101 8.08 -29.54 -15.65
N ALA A 102 6.87 -29.56 -16.24
CA ALA A 102 5.97 -30.73 -16.27
C ALA A 102 5.78 -31.37 -14.88
N PHE A 103 5.65 -30.53 -13.84
CA PHE A 103 5.66 -30.97 -12.46
C PHE A 103 4.38 -31.77 -12.14
N LYS A 104 4.55 -33.02 -11.67
CA LYS A 104 3.47 -34.03 -11.62
C LYS A 104 2.34 -33.75 -10.62
N ASN A 105 2.56 -32.87 -9.65
CA ASN A 105 1.54 -32.45 -8.69
C ASN A 105 1.61 -30.92 -8.49
N PRO A 106 0.73 -30.13 -9.12
CA PRO A 106 0.76 -28.66 -9.04
C PRO A 106 0.43 -28.13 -7.63
N ASP A 107 -0.24 -28.94 -6.79
CA ASP A 107 -0.68 -28.58 -5.43
C ASP A 107 0.29 -29.06 -4.34
N ALA A 108 1.44 -29.64 -4.72
CA ALA A 108 2.47 -30.01 -3.76
C ALA A 108 2.97 -28.78 -2.96
N PRO A 109 3.39 -28.95 -1.69
CA PRO A 109 4.07 -27.89 -0.92
C PRO A 109 5.20 -27.22 -1.72
N TRP A 110 5.46 -25.95 -1.45
CA TRP A 110 6.46 -25.19 -2.20
C TRP A 110 7.87 -25.72 -1.96
N ASP A 111 8.57 -26.03 -3.06
CA ASP A 111 9.99 -26.36 -3.06
C ASP A 111 10.80 -25.08 -2.75
N PRO A 112 11.96 -25.14 -2.07
CA PRO A 112 12.92 -24.04 -1.98
C PRO A 112 13.09 -23.22 -3.28
N TYR A 113 13.10 -23.84 -4.46
CA TYR A 113 13.13 -23.09 -5.73
C TYR A 113 11.83 -22.34 -6.05
N ASP A 114 10.65 -22.88 -5.71
CA ASP A 114 9.39 -22.16 -5.85
C ASP A 114 9.36 -20.93 -4.93
N HIS A 115 9.91 -21.04 -3.71
CA HIS A 115 10.08 -19.89 -2.83
C HIS A 115 11.00 -18.81 -3.43
N LEU A 116 12.10 -19.20 -4.09
CA LEU A 116 13.00 -18.27 -4.79
C LEU A 116 12.32 -17.60 -6.00
N VAL A 117 11.57 -18.36 -6.82
CA VAL A 117 10.78 -17.83 -7.93
C VAL A 117 9.73 -16.84 -7.42
N ALA A 118 9.03 -17.18 -6.34
CA ALA A 118 8.06 -16.30 -5.70
C ALA A 118 8.72 -15.01 -5.15
N LEU A 119 9.92 -15.10 -4.58
CA LEU A 119 10.69 -13.94 -4.09
C LEU A 119 11.11 -13.03 -5.25
N PHE A 120 11.68 -13.61 -6.31
CA PHE A 120 12.08 -12.88 -7.50
C PHE A 120 10.89 -12.20 -8.19
N ALA A 121 9.75 -12.88 -8.28
CA ALA A 121 8.51 -12.33 -8.82
C ALA A 121 8.02 -11.11 -8.03
N ARG A 122 8.06 -11.15 -6.69
CA ARG A 122 7.71 -9.98 -5.85
C ARG A 122 8.69 -8.82 -6.03
N VAL A 123 9.99 -9.09 -6.08
CA VAL A 123 11.02 -8.04 -6.30
C VAL A 123 10.91 -7.44 -7.70
N ALA A 124 10.61 -8.23 -8.73
CA ALA A 124 10.36 -7.75 -10.08
C ALA A 124 9.07 -6.89 -10.15
N HIS A 125 8.02 -7.29 -9.44
CA HIS A 125 6.79 -6.51 -9.31
C HIS A 125 7.03 -5.17 -8.61
N MET A 126 7.74 -5.16 -7.47
CA MET A 126 8.11 -3.92 -6.78
C MET A 126 8.93 -2.99 -7.70
N ARG A 127 9.91 -3.50 -8.46
CA ARG A 127 10.65 -2.68 -9.43
C ARG A 127 9.81 -2.11 -10.57
N ALA A 128 8.70 -2.75 -10.94
CA ALA A 128 7.76 -2.21 -11.90
C ALA A 128 6.90 -1.10 -11.26
N VAL A 129 6.48 -1.31 -10.02
CA VAL A 129 5.80 -0.30 -9.18
C VAL A 129 6.70 0.92 -8.97
N ASP A 130 7.97 0.75 -8.61
CA ASP A 130 8.95 1.85 -8.43
C ASP A 130 9.10 2.73 -9.69
N ARG A 131 9.11 2.12 -10.88
CA ARG A 131 9.15 2.85 -12.16
C ARG A 131 7.87 3.64 -12.38
N ASN A 132 6.71 3.01 -12.20
CA ASN A 132 5.43 3.67 -12.38
C ASN A 132 5.20 4.81 -11.35
N LEU A 133 5.75 4.68 -10.13
CA LEU A 133 5.73 5.76 -9.13
C LEU A 133 6.65 6.94 -9.49
N ALA A 134 7.73 6.71 -10.24
CA ALA A 134 8.60 7.79 -10.70
C ALA A 134 7.88 8.71 -11.71
N ASP A 135 7.07 8.13 -12.60
CA ASP A 135 6.31 8.86 -13.63
C ASP A 135 4.98 9.44 -13.09
N LEU A 136 4.43 8.86 -12.01
CA LEU A 136 3.16 9.26 -11.40
C LEU A 136 3.01 10.77 -11.09
N PRO A 137 4.00 11.48 -10.49
CA PRO A 137 3.87 12.92 -10.25
C PRO A 137 3.76 13.74 -11.55
N ASP A 138 4.50 13.38 -12.60
CA ASP A 138 4.44 14.08 -13.89
C ASP A 138 3.09 13.86 -14.58
N VAL A 139 2.55 12.65 -14.51
CA VAL A 139 1.19 12.33 -14.99
C VAL A 139 0.12 13.09 -14.20
N ALA A 140 0.24 13.17 -12.88
CA ALA A 140 -0.69 13.91 -12.03
C ALA A 140 -0.67 15.42 -12.31
N ILE A 141 0.52 16.00 -12.50
CA ILE A 141 0.70 17.41 -12.90
C ILE A 141 0.14 17.67 -14.30
N HIS A 142 0.32 16.74 -15.24
CA HIS A 142 -0.25 16.87 -16.58
C HIS A 142 -1.78 16.85 -16.55
N LEU A 143 -2.37 15.91 -15.81
CA LEU A 143 -3.83 15.81 -15.63
C LEU A 143 -4.40 17.08 -14.97
N PHE A 144 -3.74 17.62 -13.94
CA PHE A 144 -4.14 18.88 -13.32
C PHE A 144 -4.19 20.05 -14.33
N LYS A 145 -3.14 20.23 -15.14
CA LYS A 145 -3.08 21.29 -16.18
C LYS A 145 -4.19 21.19 -17.24
N VAL A 146 -4.69 19.98 -17.50
CA VAL A 146 -5.80 19.74 -18.44
C VAL A 146 -7.15 20.09 -17.81
N LEU A 147 -7.34 19.75 -16.53
CA LEU A 147 -8.60 19.96 -15.80
C LEU A 147 -8.77 21.40 -15.29
N TRP A 148 -7.68 22.10 -15.00
CA TRP A 148 -7.65 23.49 -14.52
C TRP A 148 -6.70 24.36 -15.38
N PRO A 149 -7.06 24.67 -16.64
CA PRO A 149 -6.22 25.49 -17.52
C PRO A 149 -6.16 26.93 -17.01
N GLY A 150 -4.93 27.43 -16.85
CA GLY A 150 -4.66 28.78 -16.34
C GLY A 150 -4.54 28.86 -14.82
N GLU A 151 -4.78 27.77 -14.09
CA GLU A 151 -4.52 27.69 -12.65
C GLU A 151 -3.06 27.30 -12.37
N GLU A 152 -2.49 27.82 -11.28
CA GLU A 152 -1.12 27.49 -10.90
C GLU A 152 -1.02 26.04 -10.39
N VAL A 153 0.00 25.32 -10.83
CA VAL A 153 0.21 23.91 -10.43
C VAL A 153 0.55 23.84 -8.95
N PRO A 154 -0.14 23.01 -8.13
CA PRO A 154 0.18 22.86 -6.73
C PRO A 154 1.63 22.42 -6.50
N ALA A 155 2.33 23.07 -5.57
CA ALA A 155 3.75 22.86 -5.32
C ALA A 155 4.11 21.52 -4.65
N SER A 156 3.12 20.70 -4.30
CA SER A 156 3.29 19.41 -3.61
C SER A 156 2.34 18.36 -4.17
N LEU A 157 2.85 17.14 -4.37
CA LEU A 157 2.07 15.99 -4.83
C LEU A 157 0.85 15.70 -3.92
N THR A 158 0.95 15.98 -2.61
CA THR A 158 -0.18 15.84 -1.69
C THR A 158 -1.31 16.80 -2.07
N LEU A 159 -1.00 18.06 -2.33
CA LEU A 159 -1.99 19.05 -2.76
C LEU A 159 -2.56 18.69 -4.14
N THR A 160 -1.72 18.25 -5.09
CA THR A 160 -2.18 17.72 -6.38
C THR A 160 -3.14 16.55 -6.19
N SER A 161 -2.88 15.64 -5.24
CA SER A 161 -3.76 14.50 -4.97
C SER A 161 -5.09 14.91 -4.35
N GLU A 162 -5.13 15.91 -3.47
CA GLU A 162 -6.38 16.46 -2.92
C GLU A 162 -7.20 17.15 -4.03
N CYS A 163 -6.58 17.98 -4.88
CA CYS A 163 -7.25 18.57 -6.05
C CYS A 163 -7.81 17.49 -6.98
N LEU A 164 -7.05 16.41 -7.23
CA LEU A 164 -7.47 15.31 -8.11
C LEU A 164 -8.59 14.44 -7.53
N LYS A 165 -8.87 14.44 -6.22
CA LYS A 165 -10.12 13.84 -5.68
C LYS A 165 -11.35 14.55 -6.26
N GLY A 166 -11.28 15.87 -6.44
CA GLY A 166 -12.31 16.68 -7.09
C GLY A 166 -12.40 16.54 -8.62
N ALA A 167 -11.52 15.77 -9.25
CA ALA A 167 -11.45 15.66 -10.71
C ALA A 167 -12.75 15.15 -11.34
N GLY A 168 -13.49 14.24 -10.68
CA GLY A 168 -14.79 13.74 -11.16
C GLY A 168 -15.82 14.87 -11.33
N ARG A 169 -15.99 15.70 -10.29
CA ARG A 169 -16.85 16.90 -10.31
C ARG A 169 -16.38 17.86 -11.41
N ARG A 170 -15.06 18.12 -11.49
CA ARG A 170 -14.49 19.00 -12.51
C ARG A 170 -14.71 18.51 -13.95
N ILE A 171 -14.67 17.20 -14.19
CA ILE A 171 -14.98 16.61 -15.51
C ILE A 171 -16.46 16.80 -15.86
N ARG A 172 -17.38 16.67 -14.89
CA ARG A 172 -18.82 16.96 -15.11
C ARG A 172 -19.03 18.45 -15.47
N GLU A 173 -18.38 19.37 -14.76
CA GLU A 173 -18.39 20.80 -15.11
C GLU A 173 -17.86 21.05 -16.53
N TRP A 174 -16.78 20.37 -16.93
CA TRP A 174 -16.23 20.43 -18.29
C TRP A 174 -17.19 19.90 -19.36
N GLN A 175 -17.96 18.85 -19.06
CA GLN A 175 -18.98 18.34 -19.96
C GLN A 175 -20.11 19.35 -20.15
N CYS A 176 -20.61 19.97 -19.07
CA CYS A 176 -21.57 21.09 -19.15
C CYS A 176 -21.01 22.28 -19.92
N SER A 177 -19.75 22.67 -19.67
CA SER A 177 -19.04 23.72 -20.39
C SER A 177 -18.95 23.42 -21.90
N ALA A 178 -18.57 22.20 -22.28
CA ALA A 178 -18.49 21.77 -23.68
C ALA A 178 -19.87 21.73 -24.34
N ALA A 179 -20.92 21.30 -23.61
CA ALA A 179 -22.31 21.35 -24.09
C ALA A 179 -22.78 22.79 -24.33
N ARG A 180 -22.48 23.72 -23.41
CA ARG A 180 -22.75 25.16 -23.57
C ARG A 180 -22.02 25.74 -24.78
N ALA A 181 -20.73 25.44 -24.95
CA ALA A 181 -19.93 25.89 -26.09
C ALA A 181 -20.43 25.30 -27.43
N GLY A 182 -20.91 24.05 -27.44
CA GLY A 182 -21.55 23.42 -28.60
C GLY A 182 -22.90 24.05 -28.95
N ALA A 183 -23.71 24.38 -27.94
CA ALA A 183 -24.97 25.08 -28.14
C ALA A 183 -24.78 26.50 -28.69
N ASP A 184 -23.82 27.27 -28.15
CA ASP A 184 -23.43 28.58 -28.68
C ASP A 184 -22.96 28.50 -30.14
N ALA A 185 -22.12 27.50 -30.49
CA ALA A 185 -21.68 27.29 -31.86
C ALA A 185 -22.87 26.93 -32.80
N ALA A 186 -23.78 26.07 -32.36
CA ALA A 186 -24.98 25.71 -33.12
C ALA A 186 -25.91 26.91 -33.35
N LEU A 187 -26.17 27.71 -32.31
CA LEU A 187 -26.98 28.92 -32.40
C LEU A 187 -26.32 29.97 -33.31
N ARG A 188 -25.00 30.17 -33.21
CA ARG A 188 -24.26 31.08 -34.09
C ARG A 188 -24.40 30.70 -35.57
N VAL A 189 -24.36 29.40 -35.89
CA VAL A 189 -24.62 28.92 -37.25
C VAL A 189 -26.07 29.16 -37.66
N ALA A 190 -27.05 28.80 -36.82
CA ALA A 190 -28.47 28.99 -37.12
C ALA A 190 -28.83 30.47 -37.37
N CYS A 191 -28.43 31.38 -36.48
CA CYS A 191 -28.66 32.82 -36.61
C CYS A 191 -27.91 33.44 -37.80
N SER A 192 -26.81 32.83 -38.28
CA SER A 192 -26.12 33.29 -39.49
C SER A 192 -26.91 33.03 -40.78
N TRP A 193 -27.83 32.06 -40.77
CA TRP A 193 -28.71 31.73 -41.90
C TRP A 193 -30.08 32.38 -41.76
N TYR A 194 -30.55 32.57 -40.52
CA TYR A 194 -31.84 33.16 -40.19
C TYR A 194 -31.63 34.29 -39.15
N PRO A 195 -31.36 35.53 -39.59
CA PRO A 195 -31.09 36.65 -38.67
C PRO A 195 -32.28 36.99 -37.76
N ASP A 196 -33.50 36.81 -38.27
CA ASP A 196 -34.77 37.09 -37.57
C ASP A 196 -35.33 35.84 -36.85
N LEU A 197 -34.47 34.87 -36.50
CA LEU A 197 -34.89 33.64 -35.82
C LEU A 197 -35.27 33.90 -34.36
N ASP A 198 -36.55 33.75 -34.04
CA ASP A 198 -37.05 33.75 -32.66
C ASP A 198 -36.62 32.46 -31.93
N LEU A 199 -35.71 32.62 -30.97
CA LEU A 199 -35.15 31.53 -30.17
C LEU A 199 -36.13 31.02 -29.11
N ASP A 200 -37.02 31.88 -28.60
CA ASP A 200 -38.00 31.52 -27.58
C ASP A 200 -39.12 30.69 -28.22
N ALA A 201 -39.56 31.06 -29.43
CA ALA A 201 -40.46 30.25 -30.25
C ALA A 201 -39.83 28.89 -30.63
N LEU A 202 -38.53 28.86 -30.95
CA LEU A 202 -37.82 27.61 -31.26
C LEU A 202 -37.83 26.63 -30.07
N HIS A 203 -37.71 27.14 -28.83
CA HIS A 203 -37.76 26.31 -27.63
C HIS A 203 -39.12 25.63 -27.47
N GLY A 204 -40.23 26.34 -27.73
CA GLY A 204 -41.58 25.79 -27.68
C GLY A 204 -41.86 24.71 -28.73
N VAL A 205 -41.23 24.78 -29.91
CA VAL A 205 -41.38 23.79 -30.99
C VAL A 205 -40.56 22.52 -30.76
N ARG A 206 -39.62 22.53 -29.80
CA ARG A 206 -38.74 21.38 -29.52
C ARG A 206 -39.48 20.21 -28.83
N GLU A 207 -40.49 20.51 -28.03
CA GLU A 207 -41.17 19.52 -27.19
C GLU A 207 -41.91 18.49 -28.05
N ASN A 208 -41.49 17.21 -27.97
CA ASN A 208 -41.97 16.08 -28.78
C ASN A 208 -41.55 16.08 -30.28
N SER A 209 -40.40 16.68 -30.63
CA SER A 209 -39.87 16.64 -31.99
C SER A 209 -39.62 15.21 -32.51
N PRO A 210 -40.09 14.82 -33.72
CA PRO A 210 -39.82 13.50 -34.31
C PRO A 210 -38.32 13.19 -34.48
N THR A 211 -37.48 14.23 -34.49
CA THR A 211 -36.02 14.16 -34.59
C THR A 211 -35.34 13.54 -33.36
N ASP A 212 -36.04 13.31 -32.25
CA ASP A 212 -35.57 12.54 -31.10
C ASP A 212 -36.07 11.08 -31.11
N THR A 213 -37.19 10.80 -31.78
CA THR A 213 -37.90 9.51 -31.73
C THR A 213 -37.57 8.58 -32.90
N ASP A 214 -37.34 9.11 -34.10
CA ASP A 214 -36.98 8.31 -35.29
C ASP A 214 -35.45 8.09 -35.35
N PRO A 215 -34.95 6.82 -35.33
CA PRO A 215 -33.52 6.53 -35.38
C PRO A 215 -32.83 7.05 -36.66
N VAL A 216 -33.53 7.15 -37.79
CA VAL A 216 -32.96 7.67 -39.05
C VAL A 216 -32.76 9.18 -38.99
N LEU A 217 -33.70 9.90 -38.37
CA LEU A 217 -33.58 11.35 -38.15
C LEU A 217 -32.55 11.66 -37.05
N THR A 218 -32.51 10.85 -35.99
CA THR A 218 -31.48 10.93 -34.94
C THR A 218 -30.08 10.73 -35.50
N ALA A 219 -29.86 9.77 -36.40
CA ALA A 219 -28.55 9.56 -37.04
C ALA A 219 -28.12 10.77 -37.90
N LYS A 220 -29.04 11.34 -38.69
CA LYS A 220 -28.78 12.57 -39.47
C LYS A 220 -28.47 13.77 -38.57
N ARG A 221 -29.18 13.89 -37.44
CA ARG A 221 -28.92 14.93 -36.43
C ARG A 221 -27.53 14.76 -35.81
N GLN A 222 -27.13 13.54 -35.48
CA GLN A 222 -25.80 13.24 -34.94
C GLN A 222 -24.68 13.58 -35.93
N ASP A 223 -24.84 13.25 -37.22
CA ASP A 223 -23.89 13.65 -38.28
C ASP A 223 -23.73 15.19 -38.38
N CYS A 224 -24.85 15.93 -38.39
CA CYS A 224 -24.83 17.39 -38.31
C CYS A 224 -24.18 17.91 -37.02
N ALA A 225 -24.42 17.26 -35.88
CA ALA A 225 -23.84 17.64 -34.60
C ALA A 225 -22.30 17.46 -34.58
N TYR A 226 -21.77 16.38 -35.17
CA TYR A 226 -20.32 16.21 -35.33
C TYR A 226 -19.70 17.34 -36.15
N ARG A 227 -20.36 17.75 -37.24
CA ARG A 227 -19.89 18.89 -38.07
C ARG A 227 -19.96 20.22 -37.33
N ILE A 228 -20.95 20.44 -36.46
CA ILE A 228 -21.06 21.66 -35.65
C ILE A 228 -20.02 21.67 -34.51
N ALA A 229 -19.68 20.50 -33.96
CA ALA A 229 -18.70 20.36 -32.89
C ALA A 229 -17.30 20.86 -33.27
N GLU A 230 -16.93 20.84 -34.55
CA GLU A 230 -15.68 21.43 -35.06
C GLU A 230 -15.56 22.95 -34.77
N TYR A 231 -16.70 23.64 -34.65
CA TYR A 231 -16.78 25.08 -34.38
C TYR A 231 -16.95 25.40 -32.88
N ALA A 232 -17.07 24.39 -32.02
CA ALA A 232 -17.23 24.54 -30.57
C ALA A 232 -15.88 24.68 -29.86
N SER A 233 -15.70 25.75 -29.07
CA SER A 233 -14.45 25.99 -28.32
C SER A 233 -14.35 25.15 -27.04
N VAL A 234 -14.26 23.83 -27.18
CA VAL A 234 -14.18 22.88 -26.04
C VAL A 234 -12.88 22.94 -25.24
N ARG A 235 -11.89 23.73 -25.67
CA ARG A 235 -10.61 23.94 -24.97
C ARG A 235 -10.65 25.04 -23.91
N THR A 236 -11.70 25.85 -23.90
CA THR A 236 -11.88 26.94 -22.94
C THR A 236 -13.06 26.59 -22.04
N PHE A 237 -12.86 26.71 -20.72
CA PHE A 237 -13.96 26.49 -19.78
C PHE A 237 -14.97 27.64 -19.85
N VAL A 238 -16.22 27.31 -20.16
CA VAL A 238 -17.36 28.25 -20.19
C VAL A 238 -18.20 28.02 -18.93
N PRO A 239 -18.09 28.89 -17.91
CA PRO A 239 -18.84 28.76 -16.67
C PRO A 239 -20.35 28.94 -16.91
N PRO A 240 -21.21 28.43 -16.01
CA PRO A 240 -22.63 28.74 -16.05
C PRO A 240 -22.86 30.26 -15.83
N PRO A 241 -23.90 30.85 -16.43
CA PRO A 241 -24.38 32.17 -16.03
C PRO A 241 -24.77 32.17 -14.55
N SER A 242 -24.48 33.25 -13.82
CA SER A 242 -24.69 33.34 -12.36
C SER A 242 -26.14 33.24 -11.90
N ASN A 243 -27.10 33.24 -12.83
CA ASN A 243 -28.54 33.09 -12.61
C ASN A 243 -29.09 31.70 -12.98
N VAL A 244 -28.25 30.77 -13.43
CA VAL A 244 -28.66 29.40 -13.81
C VAL A 244 -28.04 28.40 -12.84
N LYS A 245 -28.88 27.62 -12.15
CA LYS A 245 -28.42 26.48 -11.35
C LYS A 245 -27.91 25.37 -12.28
N ASP A 246 -26.68 24.92 -12.06
CA ASP A 246 -26.15 23.72 -12.74
C ASP A 246 -26.70 22.48 -12.02
N TYR A 247 -27.62 21.75 -12.66
CA TYR A 247 -28.38 20.62 -12.09
C TYR A 247 -27.52 19.39 -11.71
N LEU A 248 -26.19 19.47 -11.84
CA LEU A 248 -25.24 18.40 -11.51
C LEU A 248 -24.57 18.56 -10.15
N THR A 249 -25.05 19.49 -9.32
CA THR A 249 -24.44 19.79 -8.01
C THR A 249 -24.99 18.89 -6.89
N ASP A 250 -26.20 18.35 -7.06
CA ASP A 250 -27.08 17.91 -5.95
C ASP A 250 -27.13 16.38 -5.70
N GLU A 251 -26.29 15.56 -6.35
CA GLU A 251 -26.34 14.07 -6.22
C GLU A 251 -25.21 13.42 -5.38
N GLU A 252 -24.33 14.21 -4.73
CA GLU A 252 -23.23 13.68 -3.91
C GLU A 252 -23.02 14.49 -2.61
N GLU A 253 -24.06 14.63 -1.79
CA GLU A 253 -23.94 15.06 -0.39
C GLU A 253 -24.99 14.34 0.48
N GLU A 254 -24.56 13.85 1.65
CA GLU A 254 -25.35 13.31 2.77
C GLU A 254 -26.29 12.11 2.52
N GLY A 255 -25.71 10.92 2.75
CA GLY A 255 -26.43 9.67 3.06
C GLY A 255 -26.03 9.13 4.44
N GLU A 256 -25.86 10.03 5.42
CA GLU A 256 -25.75 9.69 6.84
C GLU A 256 -27.07 10.08 7.51
N ASP A 257 -27.87 9.09 7.90
CA ASP A 257 -28.77 9.14 9.04
C ASP A 257 -28.98 7.70 9.51
N GLU A 258 -28.58 7.41 10.76
CA GLU A 258 -28.79 6.13 11.42
C GLU A 258 -30.24 6.03 11.96
N GLU A 259 -30.70 4.80 12.16
CA GLU A 259 -31.66 4.32 13.20
C GLU A 259 -32.78 5.30 13.64
N ASP A 260 -34.07 4.97 13.52
CA ASP A 260 -34.67 4.09 14.54
C ASP A 260 -36.07 3.50 14.23
N GLU A 261 -36.44 2.60 15.14
CA GLU A 261 -37.47 1.57 15.18
C GLU A 261 -38.97 1.92 14.97
N ASP A 262 -39.65 0.83 14.56
CA ASP A 262 -41.08 0.48 14.62
C ASP A 262 -41.88 0.92 15.88
N ALA A 263 -43.14 1.30 15.65
CA ALA A 263 -44.37 0.99 16.42
C ALA A 263 -45.25 2.20 16.81
N GLY A 264 -46.57 2.13 16.53
CA GLY A 264 -47.55 3.12 17.04
C GLY A 264 -48.90 3.19 16.32
N GLU A 265 -49.78 2.22 16.59
CA GLU A 265 -51.16 2.10 16.06
C GLU A 265 -52.17 3.10 16.71
N GLY A 266 -53.26 3.45 15.99
CA GLY A 266 -54.42 4.22 16.51
C GLY A 266 -55.03 5.20 15.48
N ASP A 267 -55.79 4.73 14.50
CA ASP A 267 -57.26 4.55 14.53
C ASP A 267 -58.11 5.84 14.64
N ALA A 268 -58.84 6.18 13.55
CA ALA A 268 -60.26 6.60 13.52
C ALA A 268 -60.60 7.39 12.23
N VAL A 269 -61.63 6.92 11.52
CA VAL A 269 -62.30 7.46 10.31
C VAL A 269 -63.81 7.16 10.50
N PRO A 270 -64.83 7.80 9.86
CA PRO A 270 -64.91 8.96 8.94
C PRO A 270 -65.91 10.06 9.41
N GLU A 271 -66.14 11.11 8.60
CA GLU A 271 -67.51 11.46 8.15
C GLU A 271 -67.50 12.30 6.84
N ALA A 272 -68.67 12.49 6.21
CA ALA A 272 -68.80 12.83 4.78
C ALA A 272 -69.86 13.94 4.48
N LEU A 273 -70.19 14.11 3.18
CA LEU A 273 -71.29 14.88 2.56
C LEU A 273 -70.95 16.37 2.26
N GLU A 274 -70.83 16.75 0.97
CA GLU A 274 -71.86 17.38 0.09
C GLU A 274 -71.86 18.92 0.16
N ALA A 275 -72.30 19.72 -0.82
CA ALA A 275 -72.53 19.58 -2.27
C ALA A 275 -72.75 21.01 -2.86
N GLY A 276 -72.69 21.19 -4.19
CA GLY A 276 -73.01 22.48 -4.86
C GLY A 276 -71.99 22.85 -5.96
N SER A 277 -72.13 22.48 -7.24
CA SER A 277 -73.22 22.67 -8.21
C SER A 277 -73.15 24.00 -9.00
N ALA A 278 -72.45 23.91 -10.15
CA ALA A 278 -72.68 24.55 -11.46
C ALA A 278 -72.64 26.10 -11.66
N PRO A 279 -72.14 26.57 -12.83
CA PRO A 279 -72.15 27.98 -13.27
C PRO A 279 -73.42 28.33 -14.07
N PRO A 280 -73.69 29.61 -14.38
CA PRO A 280 -73.21 30.20 -15.65
C PRO A 280 -72.74 31.68 -15.44
N GLU A 281 -72.51 32.58 -16.40
CA GLU A 281 -72.68 32.63 -17.87
C GLU A 281 -71.71 33.68 -18.48
N ALA A 282 -71.68 33.81 -19.82
CA ALA A 282 -71.19 35.02 -20.52
C ALA A 282 -72.39 35.83 -21.05
N PRO A 283 -72.25 37.13 -21.35
CA PRO A 283 -72.25 37.46 -22.78
C PRO A 283 -71.41 38.67 -23.22
N ALA A 284 -70.94 38.55 -24.47
CA ALA A 284 -70.74 39.57 -25.52
C ALA A 284 -70.59 41.07 -25.16
N ALA A 285 -69.45 41.62 -25.56
CA ALA A 285 -69.34 42.85 -26.37
C ALA A 285 -68.16 42.69 -27.35
#